data_AF-A0A954TPH2-F1
#
_entry.id   AF-A0A954TPH2-F1
#
_cell.length_a   1.000
_cell.length_b   1.000
_cell.length_c   1.000
_cell.angle_alpha   90.00
_cell.angle_beta   90.00
_cell.angle_gamma   90.00
#
_symmetry.space_group_name_H-M   'P 1'
#
loop_
_entity.id
_entity.type
_entity.pdbx_description
1 polymer ?
#
loop_
_entity_poly.entity_id
_entity_poly.type
_entity_poly.pdbx_seq_one_letter_code
_entity_poly.pdbx_strand_id
1 'polypeptide(L)' 'MISLASQRFVIVRRNEKIRIWSAEQICRPVRDLRPGEQVYYNGNRDTVRALAVY' A
#
# COMPACT_ATOMS: atom_id res chain seq x y z
N MET A 1 -5.41 4.35 -5.63
CA MET A 1 -4.58 5.32 -4.87
C MET A 1 -4.56 4.91 -3.41
N ILE A 2 -3.40 4.99 -2.77
CA ILE A 2 -3.19 4.65 -1.35
C ILE A 2 -2.53 5.85 -0.68
N SER A 3 -3.10 6.29 0.43
CA SER A 3 -2.51 7.29 1.31
C SER A 3 -1.84 6.58 2.48
N LEU A 4 -0.60 6.94 2.77
CA LEU A 4 0.18 6.43 3.89
C LEU A 4 0.17 7.42 5.06
N ALA A 5 0.43 6.92 6.27
CA ALA A 5 0.51 7.74 7.49
C ALA A 5 1.66 8.77 7.41
N SER A 6 2.73 8.44 6.68
CA SER A 6 3.82 9.38 6.35
C SER A 6 3.44 10.52 5.39
N GLN A 7 2.14 10.70 5.10
CA GLN A 7 1.61 11.68 4.13
C GLN A 7 2.06 11.44 2.69
N ARG A 8 2.57 10.24 2.39
CA ARG A 8 2.90 9.80 1.04
C ARG A 8 1.66 9.27 0.32
N PHE A 9 1.63 9.46 -0.99
CA PHE A 9 0.59 8.93 -1.86
C PHE A 9 1.19 7.94 -2.85
N VAL A 10 0.65 6.73 -2.88
CA VAL A 10 1.04 5.68 -3.81
C VAL A 10 -0.09 5.48 -4.81
N ILE A 11 0.19 5.76 -6.08
CA ILE A 11 -0.74 5.49 -7.16
C ILE A 11 -0.38 4.12 -7.72
N VAL A 12 -1.31 3.17 -7.63
CA VAL A 12 -1.13 1.83 -8.18
C VAL A 12 -1.93 1.73 -9.45
N ARG A 13 -1.25 1.36 -10.54
CA ARG A 13 -1.85 1.14 -11.86
C ARG A 13 -1.69 -0.32 -12.26
N ARG A 14 -2.68 -0.85 -13.00
CA ARG A 14 -2.78 -2.28 -13.32
C ARG A 14 -1.56 -2.85 -14.08
N ASN A 15 -0.86 -2.02 -14.86
CA ASN A 15 0.29 -2.43 -15.69
C ASN A 15 1.63 -1.89 -15.17
N GLU A 16 1.67 -1.29 -13.98
CA GLU A 16 2.90 -0.80 -13.39
C GLU A 16 3.41 -1.73 -12.29
N LYS A 17 4.74 -1.77 -12.11
CA LYS A 17 5.35 -2.53 -11.01
C LYS A 17 4.88 -1.96 -9.68
N ILE A 18 4.20 -2.81 -8.91
CA ILE A 18 3.75 -2.51 -7.56
C ILE A 18 4.96 -2.48 -6.62
N ARG A 19 5.17 -1.34 -5.95
CA ARG A 19 6.27 -1.14 -4.96
C ARG A 19 5.79 -1.14 -3.51
N ILE A 20 4.57 -1.62 -3.27
CA ILE A 20 3.93 -1.66 -1.96
C ILE A 20 3.47 -3.08 -1.65
N TRP A 21 3.78 -3.54 -0.44
CA TRP A 21 3.53 -4.91 0.02
C TRP A 21 3.01 -4.84 1.45
N SER A 22 2.08 -5.72 1.84
CA SER A 22 1.69 -5.83 3.24
C SER A 22 2.88 -6.33 4.08
N ALA A 23 3.07 -5.74 5.25
CA ALA A 23 4.06 -6.15 6.25
C ALA A 23 3.53 -7.28 7.15
N GLU A 24 2.21 -7.50 7.16
CA GLU A 24 1.54 -8.51 7.97
C GLU A 24 1.21 -9.77 7.16
N GLN A 25 1.03 -9.63 5.85
CA GLN A 25 0.61 -10.74 4.98
C GLN A 25 1.44 -10.80 3.70
N ILE A 26 2.10 -11.94 3.49
CA ILE A 26 2.94 -12.18 2.32
C ILE A 26 2.04 -12.44 1.08
N CYS A 27 2.38 -11.84 -0.06
CA CYS A 27 1.77 -12.08 -1.37
C CYS A 27 0.27 -11.73 -1.52
N ARG A 28 -0.29 -10.81 -0.73
CA ARG A 28 -1.62 -10.27 -1.03
C ARG A 28 -1.59 -9.16 -2.08
N PRO A 29 -2.59 -9.13 -2.96
CA PRO A 29 -2.71 -8.04 -3.91
C PRO A 29 -3.07 -6.75 -3.16
N VAL A 30 -2.53 -5.63 -3.63
CA VAL A 30 -2.67 -4.29 -3.02
C VAL A 30 -4.12 -3.87 -2.77
N ARG A 31 -5.05 -4.37 -3.58
CA ARG A 31 -6.49 -4.14 -3.43
C ARG A 31 -7.07 -4.68 -2.13
N ASP A 32 -6.40 -5.62 -1.48
CA ASP A 32 -6.87 -6.25 -0.24
C ASP A 32 -6.32 -5.55 1.01
N LEU A 33 -5.49 -4.52 0.85
CA LEU A 33 -4.96 -3.72 1.96
C LEU A 33 -6.09 -3.00 2.67
N ARG A 34 -5.96 -2.86 3.99
CA ARG A 34 -6.93 -2.14 4.84
C ARG A 34 -6.33 -0.87 5.45
N PRO A 35 -7.16 0.15 5.73
CA PRO A 35 -6.73 1.25 6.58
C PRO A 35 -6.26 0.72 7.95
N GLY A 36 -5.13 1.22 8.44
CA GLY A 36 -4.46 0.77 9.67
C GLY A 36 -3.44 -0.35 9.45
N GLU A 37 -3.44 -1.01 8.30
CA GLU A 37 -2.50 -2.10 8.00
C GLU A 37 -1.09 -1.57 7.74
N GLN A 38 -0.09 -2.31 8.19
CA GLN A 38 1.31 -1.96 7.95
C GLN A 38 1.77 -2.49 6.59
N VAL A 39 2.55 -1.67 5.89
CA VAL A 39 3.04 -1.93 4.55
C VAL A 39 4.51 -1.59 4.42
N TYR A 40 5.21 -2.31 3.55
CA TYR A 40 6.53 -1.92 3.07
C TYR A 40 6.39 -1.16 1.77
N TYR A 41 6.79 0.11 1.79
CA TYR A 41 6.91 0.96 0.61
C TYR A 41 8.37 1.33 0.38
N ASN A 42 8.93 0.90 -0.74
CA ASN A 42 10.33 1.17 -1.11
C ASN A 42 11.33 0.80 0.00
N GLY A 43 11.13 -0.35 0.65
CA GLY A 43 11.95 -0.83 1.77
C GLY A 43 11.66 -0.20 3.13
N ASN A 44 10.81 0.83 3.20
CA ASN A 44 10.43 1.47 4.46
C ASN A 44 9.09 0.95 4.95
N ARG A 45 8.98 0.73 6.26
CA ARG A 45 7.72 0.35 6.91
C ARG A 45 6.85 1.59 7.12
N ASP A 46 5.59 1.49 6.75
CA ASP A 46 4.60 2.57 6.83
C ASP A 46 3.21 1.97 7.16
N THR A 47 2.22 2.84 7.37
CA THR A 47 0.85 2.43 7.67
C THR A 47 -0.10 2.98 6.62
N VAL A 48 -1.02 2.16 6.13
CA VAL A 48 -2.07 2.61 5.23
C VAL A 48 -3.05 3.50 6.01
N ARG A 49 -3.17 4.75 5.61
CA ARG A 49 -4.15 5.69 6.18
C ARG A 49 -5.51 5.55 5.51
N ALA A 50 -5.51 5.44 4.18
CA ALA A 50 -6.71 5.28 3.37
C ALA A 50 -6.34 4.67 2.01
N LEU A 51 -7.30 4.02 1.37
CA LEU A 51 -7.17 3.55 0.00
C LEU A 51 -8.43 3.85 -0.81
N ALA A 52 -8.23 4.15 -2.09
CA ALA A 52 -9.27 4.31 -3.09
C ALA A 52 -8.90 3.44 -4.29
N VAL A 53 -9.59 2.32 -4.47
CA VAL A 53 -9.43 1.44 -5.62
C VAL A 53 -10.64 1.66 -6.52
N TYR A 54 -10.38 2.03 -7.78
CA TYR A 54 -11.38 2.15 -8.84
C TYR A 54 -11.30 0.92 -9.74
#